data_AF-A0A970LBU1-F1
#
_entry.id   AF-A0A970LBU1-F1
#
_cell.length_a   1.000
_cell.length_b   1.000
_cell.length_c   1.000
_cell.angle_alpha   90.00
_cell.angle_beta   90.00
_cell.angle_gamma   90.00
#
_symmetry.space_group_name_H-M   'P 1'
#
loop_
_entity.id
_entity.type
_entity.pdbx_description
1 polymer ?
#
loop_
_entity_poly.entity_id
_entity_poly.type
_entity_poly.pdbx_seq_one_letter_code
_entity_poly.pdbx_strand_id
1 'polypeptide(L)' 'MGSMGPEVEMLQRILYSIGYNPGPIDGIFGPLTRSAVVRFQLDNGLVPDGIVGPKTWAAIDLVYP' A
#
# COMPACT_ATOMS: atom_id res chain seq x y z
N MET A 1 9.80 1.91 12.50
CA MET A 1 9.10 1.70 11.22
C MET A 1 7.80 0.99 11.55
N GLY A 2 6.83 1.82 11.90
CA GLY A 2 5.63 1.39 12.60
C GLY A 2 4.45 1.42 11.66
N SER A 3 3.38 0.75 12.09
CA SER A 3 2.04 0.77 11.48
C SER A 3 1.39 2.15 11.45
N MET A 4 2.17 3.24 11.50
CA MET A 4 1.70 4.61 11.47
C MET A 4 2.79 5.61 11.10
N GLY A 5 2.41 6.74 10.52
CA GLY A 5 3.28 7.87 10.19
C GLY A 5 3.08 8.42 8.76
N PRO A 6 3.84 9.46 8.38
CA PRO A 6 3.79 10.07 7.04
C PRO A 6 3.99 9.08 5.90
N GLU A 7 4.82 8.05 6.09
CA GLU A 7 5.07 7.02 5.09
C GLU A 7 3.82 6.16 4.83
N VAL A 8 3.03 5.89 5.87
CA VAL A 8 1.75 5.18 5.73
C VAL A 8 0.72 6.07 5.05
N GLU A 9 0.69 7.36 5.37
CA GLU A 9 -0.21 8.30 4.72
C GLU A 9 0.10 8.41 3.22
N MET A 10 1.39 8.50 2.87
CA MET A 10 1.84 8.48 1.47
C MET A 10 1.41 7.20 0.76
N LEU A 11 1.62 6.04 1.39
CA LEU A 11 1.16 4.75 0.84
C LEU A 11 -0.35 4.75 0.61
N GLN A 12 -1.15 5.21 1.58
CA GLN A 12 -2.61 5.28 1.46
C GLN A 12 -3.01 6.18 0.28
N ARG A 13 -2.38 7.36 0.12
CA ARG A 13 -2.63 8.25 -1.03
C ARG A 13 -2.35 7.56 -2.36
N ILE A 14 -1.23 6.84 -2.47
CA ILE A 14 -0.85 6.14 -3.69
C ILE A 14 -1.78 4.97 -3.99
N LEU A 15 -2.09 4.13 -2.99
CA LEU A 15 -3.04 3.02 -3.17
C LEU A 15 -4.39 3.54 -3.66
N TYR A 16 -4.90 4.62 -3.06
CA TYR A 16 -6.14 5.25 -3.49
C TYR A 16 -6.06 5.77 -4.93
N SER A 17 -4.97 6.43 -5.31
CA SER A 17 -4.81 7.00 -6.67
C SER A 17 -4.72 5.94 -7.76
N ILE A 18 -4.15 4.77 -7.46
CA ILE A 18 -4.05 3.63 -8.40
C ILE A 18 -5.21 2.62 -8.27
N GLY A 19 -6.26 2.97 -7.53
CA GLY A 19 -7.53 2.23 -7.52
C GLY A 19 -7.71 1.19 -6.41
N TYR A 20 -6.79 1.12 -5.44
CA TYR A 20 -6.92 0.26 -4.25
C TYR A 20 -7.36 1.09 -3.05
N ASN A 21 -8.62 0.97 -2.63
CA ASN A 21 -9.14 1.72 -1.49
C ASN A 21 -8.47 1.27 -0.16
N PRO A 22 -7.63 2.11 0.48
CA PRO A 22 -6.92 1.74 1.71
C PRO A 22 -7.71 2.08 2.99
N GLY A 23 -8.93 2.60 2.86
CA GLY A 23 -9.66 3.23 3.95
C GLY A 23 -9.26 4.70 4.14
N PRO A 24 -9.33 5.22 5.39
CA PRO A 24 -8.90 6.57 5.71
C PRO A 24 -7.44 6.83 5.35
N ILE A 25 -7.15 8.05 4.89
CA ILE A 25 -5.79 8.56 4.67
C ILE A 25 -5.37 9.32 5.94
N ASP A 26 -5.11 8.56 6.99
CA ASP A 26 -4.83 9.04 8.36
C ASP A 26 -3.42 8.71 8.84
N GLY A 27 -2.63 8.06 7.98
CA GLY A 27 -1.30 7.58 8.33
C GLY A 27 -1.33 6.44 9.34
N ILE A 28 -2.42 5.68 9.48
CA ILE A 28 -2.51 4.46 10.31
C ILE A 28 -2.67 3.24 9.41
N PHE A 29 -1.76 2.27 9.55
CA PHE A 29 -1.76 1.03 8.78
C PHE A 29 -2.77 0.06 9.41
N GLY A 30 -4.05 0.33 9.14
CA GLY A 30 -5.17 -0.48 9.61
C GLY A 30 -5.48 -1.68 8.71
N PRO A 31 -6.52 -2.47 9.07
CA PRO A 31 -6.94 -3.63 8.29
C PRO A 31 -7.27 -3.31 6.83
N LEU A 32 -7.90 -2.16 6.57
CA LEU A 32 -8.24 -1.73 5.19
C LEU A 32 -6.99 -1.42 4.36
N THR A 33 -6.01 -0.74 4.94
CA THR A 33 -4.73 -0.46 4.28
C THR A 33 -4.00 -1.77 3.98
N ARG A 34 -3.98 -2.72 4.94
CA ARG A 34 -3.40 -4.05 4.72
C ARG A 34 -4.11 -4.79 3.58
N SER A 35 -5.43 -4.79 3.56
CA SER A 35 -6.22 -5.43 2.49
C SER A 35 -5.94 -4.82 1.12
N ALA A 36 -5.80 -3.49 1.03
CA ALA A 36 -5.42 -2.80 -0.20
C ALA A 36 -4.01 -3.20 -0.68
N VAL A 37 -3.03 -3.28 0.24
CA VAL A 37 -1.67 -3.74 -0.07
C VAL A 37 -1.68 -5.19 -0.58
N VAL A 38 -2.40 -6.09 0.11
CA VAL A 38 -2.53 -7.51 -0.31
C VAL A 38 -3.12 -7.61 -1.71
N ARG A 39 -4.14 -6.80 -2.01
CA ARG A 39 -4.76 -6.78 -3.33
C ARG A 39 -3.82 -6.26 -4.41
N PHE A 40 -3.13 -5.14 -4.13
CA PHE A 40 -2.11 -4.59 -5.01
C PHE A 40 -1.00 -5.61 -5.29
N GLN A 41 -0.49 -6.27 -4.24
CA GLN A 41 0.55 -7.31 -4.36
C GLN A 41 0.07 -8.46 -5.25
N LEU A 42 -1.15 -8.96 -5.05
CA LEU A 42 -1.73 -10.03 -5.85
C LEU A 42 -1.83 -9.65 -7.33
N ASP A 43 -2.37 -8.47 -7.62
CA ASP A 43 -2.60 -7.99 -8.99
C ASP A 43 -1.29 -7.71 -9.75
N ASN A 44 -0.19 -7.47 -9.02
CA ASN A 44 1.15 -7.22 -9.57
C ASN A 44 2.10 -8.44 -9.46
N GLY A 45 1.58 -9.63 -9.16
CA GLY A 45 2.37 -10.87 -9.12
C GLY A 45 3.38 -10.97 -7.98
N LEU A 46 3.19 -10.20 -6.90
CA LEU A 46 3.99 -10.27 -5.68
C LEU A 46 3.40 -11.29 -4.69
N VAL A 47 4.18 -11.64 -3.67
CA VAL A 47 3.68 -12.41 -2.52
C VAL A 47 2.68 -11.53 -1.76
N PRO A 48 1.40 -11.94 -1.59
CA PRO A 48 0.35 -11.11 -1.01
C PRO A 48 0.35 -11.18 0.53
N ASP A 49 1.46 -10.84 1.17
CA ASP A 49 1.67 -10.90 2.62
C ASP A 49 1.17 -9.67 3.38
N GLY A 50 0.83 -8.59 2.67
CA GLY A 50 0.40 -7.31 3.23
C GLY A 50 1.55 -6.50 3.84
N ILE A 51 2.81 -6.89 3.59
CA ILE A 51 4.01 -6.23 4.08
C ILE A 51 4.56 -5.32 2.98
N VAL A 52 4.69 -4.02 3.28
CA VAL A 52 5.20 -3.04 2.32
C VAL A 52 6.73 -2.97 2.41
N GLY A 53 7.38 -3.91 1.74
CA GLY A 53 8.83 -3.96 1.60
C GLY A 53 9.35 -3.36 0.28
N PRO A 54 10.66 -3.45 0.00
CA PRO A 54 11.27 -2.89 -1.22
C PRO A 54 10.63 -3.36 -2.53
N LYS A 55 10.16 -4.62 -2.57
CA LYS A 55 9.47 -5.16 -3.76
C LYS A 55 8.11 -4.50 -4.00
N THR A 56 7.36 -4.20 -2.93
CA THR A 56 6.07 -3.51 -3.03
C THR A 56 6.27 -2.06 -3.46
N TRP A 57 7.27 -1.37 -2.93
CA TRP A 57 7.63 -0.02 -3.38
C TRP A 57 8.07 0.02 -4.85
N ALA A 58 8.95 -0.90 -5.27
CA ALA A 58 9.36 -0.97 -6.67
C ALA A 58 8.18 -1.22 -7.62
N ALA A 59 7.20 -2.05 -7.23
CA ALA A 59 5.99 -2.24 -8.03
C ALA A 59 5.10 -0.99 -8.04
N ILE A 60 5.02 -0.26 -6.93
CA ILE A 60 4.29 1.02 -6.86
C ILE A 60 4.90 2.02 -7.84
N ASP A 61 6.23 2.18 -7.85
CA ASP A 61 6.93 3.12 -8.74
C ASP A 61 6.71 2.80 -10.23
N LEU A 62 6.50 1.52 -10.58
CA LEU A 62 6.19 1.11 -11.96
C LEU A 62 4.74 1.45 -12.37
N VAL A 63 3.81 1.46 -11.41
CA VAL A 63 2.38 1.72 -11.66
C VAL A 63 2.04 3.21 -11.47
N TYR A 64 2.80 3.92 -10.65
CA TYR A 64 2.62 5.33 -10.29
C TYR A 64 3.91 6.13 -10.58
N PRO A 65 4.18 6.48 -11.84
CA PRO A 65 5.39 7.20 -12.25
C PRO A 65 5.40 8.69 -11.88
#